data_AF-A0A0U3E5P4-F1
#
_entry.id   AF-A0A0U3E5P4-F1
#
_cell.length_a   1.000
_cell.length_b   1.000
_cell.length_c   1.000
_cell.angle_alpha   90.00
_cell.angle_beta   90.00
_cell.angle_gamma   90.00
#
_symmetry.space_group_name_H-M   'P 1'
#
loop_
_entity.id
_entity.type
_entity.pdbx_description
1 polymer ?
#
loop_
_entity_poly.entity_id
_entity_poly.type
_entity_poly.pdbx_seq_one_letter_code
_entity_poly.pdbx_strand_id
1 'polypeptide(L)'
;MTNKYVDFVSDDVFLEEVKRVMDSYPNDAQEIPSAIDLLKKSKYGLDEFKIMFDLCVNDISFEEWVKAERIRQNGKSIENKMGEFHQRLLGRVEGWQDLGTGDNSHVDLKNDDGTIYIEVKNKYNTINSGSGKTVRENLEKIVQENENATAYWAYIIHKNYKSDDAIWEKKNYENNERIRRISCDKVYELVTGDPHALKKTFRAIPIAINDILGTKKEFSKEDKKIIKEYEDHIFDD
;
A
#
# COMPACT_ATOMS: atom_id res chain seq x y z
N MET A 1 -19.79 8.35 20.43
CA MET A 1 -18.41 8.76 20.80
C MET A 1 -17.66 8.96 19.50
N THR A 2 -16.92 10.06 19.35
CA THR A 2 -16.06 10.26 18.18
C THR A 2 -14.90 9.28 18.26
N ASN A 3 -14.60 8.60 17.15
CA ASN A 3 -13.43 7.72 17.04
C ASN A 3 -12.14 8.50 17.30
N LYS A 4 -11.14 7.85 17.90
CA LYS A 4 -9.85 8.44 18.24
C LYS A 4 -8.93 8.60 17.02
N TYR A 5 -8.99 7.66 16.06
CA TYR A 5 -8.01 7.60 14.95
C TYR A 5 -8.54 8.24 13.67
N VAL A 6 -9.62 7.69 13.12
CA VAL A 6 -10.29 8.15 11.89
C VAL A 6 -11.80 8.03 12.04
N ASP A 7 -12.56 8.83 11.30
CA ASP A 7 -14.01 8.93 11.41
C ASP A 7 -14.79 7.95 10.52
N PHE A 8 -14.13 7.32 9.55
CA PHE A 8 -14.77 6.43 8.56
C PHE A 8 -14.73 4.93 8.88
N VAL A 9 -14.00 4.52 9.93
CA VAL A 9 -14.04 3.16 10.51
C VAL A 9 -13.95 3.23 12.03
N SER A 10 -14.32 2.17 12.75
CA SER A 10 -14.17 2.11 14.21
C SER A 10 -12.69 2.06 14.65
N ASP A 11 -12.43 2.48 15.88
CA ASP A 11 -11.09 2.43 16.46
C ASP A 11 -10.52 0.99 16.50
N ASP A 12 -11.36 0.00 16.79
CA ASP A 12 -10.97 -1.41 16.81
C ASP A 12 -10.52 -1.89 15.41
N VAL A 13 -11.25 -1.48 14.36
CA VAL A 13 -10.90 -1.79 12.97
C VAL A 13 -9.55 -1.15 12.63
N PHE A 14 -9.38 0.13 12.92
CA PHE A 14 -8.14 0.84 12.60
C PHE A 14 -6.92 0.21 13.31
N LEU A 15 -7.06 -0.10 14.59
CA LEU A 15 -6.01 -0.76 15.37
C LEU A 15 -5.68 -2.16 14.86
N GLU A 16 -6.69 -2.94 14.48
CA GLU A 16 -6.48 -4.27 13.88
C GLU A 16 -5.62 -4.17 12.62
N GLU A 17 -5.94 -3.23 11.72
CA GLU A 17 -5.22 -3.07 10.45
C GLU A 17 -3.79 -2.54 10.66
N VAL A 18 -3.59 -1.58 11.57
CA VAL A 18 -2.24 -1.10 11.94
C VAL A 18 -1.42 -2.23 12.56
N LYS A 19 -2.01 -3.01 13.48
CA LYS A 19 -1.32 -4.14 14.14
C LYS A 19 -0.86 -5.19 13.14
N ARG A 20 -1.65 -5.50 12.11
CA ARG A 20 -1.26 -6.48 11.07
C ARG A 20 -0.03 -6.06 10.28
N VAL A 21 0.12 -4.76 10.01
CA VAL A 21 1.34 -4.22 9.40
C VAL A 21 2.51 -4.32 10.38
N MET A 22 2.30 -3.94 11.64
CA MET A 22 3.34 -4.03 12.69
C MET A 22 3.85 -5.46 12.89
N ASP A 23 2.96 -6.45 12.92
CA ASP A 23 3.30 -7.88 13.09
C ASP A 23 4.16 -8.43 11.93
N SER A 24 4.28 -7.69 10.83
CA SER A 24 5.13 -8.03 9.68
C SER A 24 6.57 -7.52 9.79
N TYR A 25 6.86 -6.67 10.79
CA TYR A 25 8.22 -6.24 11.09
C TYR A 25 8.98 -7.36 11.82
N PRO A 26 10.28 -7.55 11.53
CA PRO A 26 11.09 -8.52 12.26
C PRO A 26 11.23 -8.11 13.72
N ASN A 27 10.99 -9.05 14.63
CA ASN A 27 11.32 -8.86 16.04
C ASN A 27 12.82 -9.06 16.27
N ASP A 28 13.44 -8.23 17.11
CA ASP A 28 14.87 -8.27 17.46
C ASP A 28 15.33 -9.63 18.02
N ALA A 29 14.38 -10.45 18.49
CA ALA A 29 14.62 -11.81 18.98
C ALA A 29 14.86 -12.86 17.87
N GLN A 30 14.66 -12.52 16.59
CA GLN A 30 14.88 -13.49 15.51
C GLN A 30 16.39 -13.65 15.24
N GLU A 31 16.94 -14.83 15.56
CA GLU A 31 18.33 -15.19 15.26
C GLU A 31 18.74 -14.78 13.85
N ILE A 32 19.93 -14.18 13.74
CA ILE A 32 20.55 -13.86 12.46
C ILE A 32 21.16 -15.16 11.95
N PRO A 33 20.65 -15.75 10.85
CA PRO A 33 21.28 -16.92 10.26
C PRO A 33 22.70 -16.57 9.82
N SER A 34 23.62 -17.54 9.88
CA SER A 34 24.98 -17.31 9.40
C SER A 34 24.97 -16.94 7.91
N ALA A 35 25.99 -16.20 7.47
CA ALA A 35 26.13 -15.84 6.05
C ALA A 35 26.10 -17.08 5.15
N ILE A 36 26.78 -18.16 5.56
CA ILE A 36 26.80 -19.43 4.83
C ILE A 36 25.41 -20.08 4.75
N ASP A 37 24.60 -20.00 5.81
CA ASP A 37 23.26 -20.56 5.79
C ASP A 37 22.32 -19.80 4.85
N LEU A 38 22.48 -18.48 4.73
CA LEU A 38 21.74 -17.66 3.79
C LEU A 38 22.14 -17.97 2.35
N LEU A 39 23.44 -18.00 2.06
CA LEU A 39 23.98 -18.26 0.72
C LEU A 39 23.61 -19.64 0.19
N LYS A 40 23.57 -20.66 1.06
CA LYS A 40 23.21 -22.03 0.66
C LYS A 40 21.72 -22.22 0.37
N LYS A 41 20.86 -21.27 0.76
CA LYS A 41 19.41 -21.39 0.61
C LYS A 41 18.97 -20.75 -0.72
N SER A 42 18.90 -21.58 -1.77
CA SER A 42 18.45 -21.18 -3.11
C SER A 42 17.08 -20.48 -3.15
N LYS A 43 16.21 -20.76 -2.17
CA LYS A 43 14.88 -20.15 -2.05
C LYS A 43 14.88 -18.62 -1.95
N TYR A 44 16.01 -18.01 -1.59
CA TYR A 44 16.12 -16.56 -1.48
C TYR A 44 16.45 -15.87 -2.81
N GLY A 45 16.73 -16.63 -3.87
CA GLY A 45 17.02 -16.06 -5.20
C GLY A 45 18.16 -15.06 -5.17
N LEU A 46 19.18 -15.34 -4.36
CA LEU A 46 20.36 -14.49 -4.23
C LEU A 46 21.17 -14.54 -5.52
N ASP A 47 21.72 -13.39 -5.91
CA ASP A 47 22.61 -13.25 -7.05
C ASP A 47 24.05 -13.16 -6.53
N GLU A 48 24.81 -14.25 -6.63
CA GLU A 48 26.18 -14.34 -6.12
C GLU A 48 27.13 -13.30 -6.73
N PHE A 49 26.89 -12.86 -7.96
CA PHE A 49 27.71 -11.81 -8.58
C PHE A 49 27.39 -10.46 -7.94
N LYS A 50 26.11 -10.12 -7.78
CA LYS A 50 25.69 -8.91 -7.08
C LYS A 50 26.27 -8.84 -5.67
N ILE A 51 26.32 -9.97 -4.95
CA ILE A 51 26.91 -10.02 -3.61
C ILE A 51 28.37 -9.55 -3.63
N MET A 52 29.18 -10.04 -4.58
CA MET A 52 30.57 -9.59 -4.70
C MET A 52 30.68 -8.11 -5.04
N PHE A 53 29.80 -7.59 -5.91
CA PHE A 53 29.72 -6.15 -6.16
C PHE A 53 29.35 -5.36 -4.89
N ASP A 54 28.36 -5.82 -4.13
CA ASP A 54 27.92 -5.15 -2.91
C ASP A 54 29.05 -5.07 -1.88
N LEU A 55 29.76 -6.18 -1.67
CA LEU A 55 30.88 -6.27 -0.72
C LEU A 55 32.04 -5.37 -1.15
N CYS A 56 32.44 -5.43 -2.42
CA CYS A 56 33.61 -4.69 -2.90
C CYS A 56 33.34 -3.20 -3.12
N VAL A 57 32.15 -2.81 -3.60
CA VAL A 57 31.82 -1.41 -3.91
C VAL A 57 31.42 -0.64 -2.67
N ASN A 58 30.65 -1.25 -1.76
CA ASN A 58 30.24 -0.58 -0.52
C ASN A 58 31.25 -0.74 0.62
N ASP A 59 32.33 -1.51 0.41
CA ASP A 59 33.35 -1.81 1.42
C ASP A 59 32.73 -2.33 2.74
N ILE A 60 31.87 -3.35 2.61
CA ILE A 60 31.15 -3.96 3.74
C ILE A 60 31.54 -5.42 3.93
N SER A 61 31.45 -5.87 5.18
CA SER A 61 31.60 -7.29 5.53
C SER A 61 30.39 -8.12 5.09
N PHE A 62 30.58 -9.45 5.04
CA PHE A 62 29.47 -10.37 4.82
C PHE A 62 28.38 -10.29 5.90
N GLU A 63 28.74 -9.97 7.15
CA GLU A 63 27.76 -9.83 8.23
C GLU A 63 26.88 -8.59 8.03
N GLU A 64 27.48 -7.47 7.61
CA GLU A 64 26.75 -6.25 7.27
C GLU A 64 25.87 -6.46 6.04
N TRP A 65 26.40 -7.15 5.02
CA TRP A 65 25.62 -7.52 3.85
C TRP A 65 24.39 -8.39 4.22
N VAL A 66 24.57 -9.39 5.08
CA VAL A 66 23.46 -10.24 5.59
C VAL A 66 22.39 -9.41 6.28
N LYS A 67 22.78 -8.45 7.13
CA LYS A 67 21.83 -7.56 7.81
C LYS A 67 21.06 -6.72 6.81
N ALA A 68 21.76 -6.10 5.85
CA ALA A 68 21.15 -5.28 4.80
C ALA A 68 20.20 -6.09 3.91
N GLU A 69 20.61 -7.29 3.49
CA GLU A 69 19.80 -8.17 2.64
C GLU A 69 18.53 -8.62 3.37
N ARG A 70 18.61 -8.90 4.67
CA ARG A 70 17.44 -9.24 5.49
C ARG A 70 16.47 -8.07 5.62
N ILE A 71 16.98 -6.85 5.86
CA ILE A 71 16.16 -5.64 5.88
C ILE A 71 15.46 -5.46 4.53
N ARG A 72 16.17 -5.68 3.41
CA ARG A 72 15.61 -5.60 2.06
C ARG A 72 14.49 -6.63 1.83
N GLN A 73 14.71 -7.89 2.22
CA GLN A 73 13.72 -8.97 2.08
C GLN A 73 12.47 -8.70 2.93
N ASN A 74 12.66 -8.28 4.18
CA ASN A 74 11.56 -7.88 5.07
C ASN A 74 10.81 -6.66 4.51
N GLY A 75 11.53 -5.68 3.97
CA GLY A 75 10.97 -4.51 3.30
C GLY A 75 9.99 -4.88 2.20
N LYS A 76 10.33 -5.85 1.34
CA LYS A 76 9.42 -6.36 0.30
C LYS A 76 8.12 -6.94 0.87
N SER A 77 8.22 -7.67 1.98
CA SER A 77 7.05 -8.21 2.68
C SER A 77 6.18 -7.11 3.28
N ILE A 78 6.81 -6.12 3.91
CA ILE A 78 6.13 -4.94 4.49
C ILE A 78 5.45 -4.12 3.40
N GLU A 79 6.08 -3.92 2.24
CA GLU A 79 5.47 -3.20 1.11
C GLU A 79 4.19 -3.85 0.60
N ASN A 80 4.14 -5.19 0.56
CA ASN A 80 2.93 -5.92 0.24
C ASN A 80 1.85 -5.71 1.31
N LYS A 81 2.24 -5.76 2.59
CA LYS A 81 1.33 -5.54 3.73
C LYS A 81 0.78 -4.11 3.77
N MET A 82 1.53 -3.13 3.29
CA MET A 82 1.03 -1.77 3.10
C MET A 82 -0.05 -1.69 2.01
N GLY A 83 0.06 -2.47 0.93
CA GLY A 83 -1.01 -2.59 -0.06
C GLY A 83 -2.28 -3.20 0.54
N GLU A 84 -2.13 -4.31 1.26
CA GLU A 84 -3.24 -4.96 1.97
C GLU A 84 -3.88 -4.04 3.02
N PHE A 85 -3.09 -3.21 3.72
CA PHE A 85 -3.60 -2.26 4.70
C PHE A 85 -4.61 -1.29 4.09
N HIS A 86 -4.29 -0.67 2.95
CA HIS A 86 -5.21 0.27 2.30
C HIS A 86 -6.47 -0.43 1.79
N GLN A 87 -6.33 -1.59 1.13
CA GLN A 87 -7.45 -2.39 0.68
C GLN A 87 -8.38 -2.77 1.84
N ARG A 88 -7.83 -3.36 2.91
CA ARG A 88 -8.64 -3.87 4.03
C ARG A 88 -9.24 -2.76 4.88
N LEU A 89 -8.56 -1.63 5.02
CA LEU A 89 -9.10 -0.46 5.71
C LEU A 89 -10.27 0.15 4.94
N LEU A 90 -10.11 0.37 3.63
CA LEU A 90 -11.16 0.96 2.78
C LEU A 90 -12.34 0.00 2.61
N GLY A 91 -12.10 -1.30 2.49
CA GLY A 91 -13.14 -2.33 2.42
C GLY A 91 -13.89 -2.59 3.73
N ARG A 92 -13.58 -1.86 4.81
CA ARG A 92 -14.33 -1.87 6.09
C ARG A 92 -15.06 -0.55 6.36
N VAL A 93 -15.06 0.37 5.40
CA VAL A 93 -15.92 1.56 5.40
C VAL A 93 -17.37 1.13 5.18
N GLU A 94 -18.32 1.78 5.83
CA GLU A 94 -19.74 1.51 5.63
C GLU A 94 -20.12 1.71 4.15
N GLY A 95 -20.82 0.73 3.56
CA GLY A 95 -21.15 0.75 2.13
C GLY A 95 -20.07 0.17 1.21
N TRP A 96 -18.97 -0.37 1.77
CA TRP A 96 -17.85 -0.94 1.02
C TRP A 96 -17.49 -2.34 1.47
N GLN A 97 -16.91 -3.10 0.54
CA GLN A 97 -16.46 -4.46 0.75
C GLN A 97 -15.06 -4.69 0.18
N ASP A 98 -14.18 -5.30 0.99
CA ASP A 98 -12.98 -5.99 0.50
C ASP A 98 -13.37 -7.35 -0.12
N LEU A 99 -13.03 -7.52 -1.39
CA LEU A 99 -13.32 -8.72 -2.17
C LEU A 99 -12.26 -9.81 -2.01
N GLY A 100 -11.09 -9.44 -1.48
CA GLY A 100 -9.97 -10.35 -1.27
C GLY A 100 -9.58 -11.12 -2.53
N THR A 101 -9.07 -12.34 -2.34
CA THR A 101 -8.74 -13.23 -3.46
C THR A 101 -9.90 -14.17 -3.75
N GLY A 102 -10.40 -14.15 -5.00
CA GLY A 102 -11.37 -15.14 -5.49
C GLY A 102 -12.74 -14.59 -5.88
N ASP A 103 -12.99 -13.28 -5.75
CA ASP A 103 -14.19 -12.68 -6.34
C ASP A 103 -14.13 -12.70 -7.89
N ASN A 104 -15.30 -12.85 -8.51
CA ASN A 104 -15.44 -13.01 -9.97
C ASN A 104 -15.12 -11.72 -10.76
N SER A 105 -15.13 -10.57 -10.09
CA SER A 105 -14.72 -9.29 -10.66
C SER A 105 -13.19 -9.16 -10.78
N HIS A 106 -12.43 -9.95 -10.02
CA HIS A 106 -10.96 -9.92 -10.00
C HIS A 106 -10.38 -8.53 -9.71
N VAL A 107 -11.07 -7.76 -8.85
CA VAL A 107 -10.59 -6.50 -8.28
C VAL A 107 -10.67 -6.52 -6.76
N ASP A 108 -10.08 -5.53 -6.10
CA ASP A 108 -9.89 -5.52 -4.64
C ASP A 108 -11.12 -5.02 -3.86
N LEU A 109 -11.80 -3.97 -4.35
CA LEU A 109 -12.91 -3.32 -3.63
C LEU A 109 -14.15 -3.17 -4.52
N LYS A 110 -15.32 -3.16 -3.89
CA LYS A 110 -16.56 -2.64 -4.45
C LYS A 110 -17.39 -1.93 -3.40
N ASN A 111 -18.30 -1.07 -3.84
CA ASN A 111 -19.37 -0.59 -2.98
C ASN A 111 -20.58 -1.55 -2.99
N ASP A 112 -21.45 -1.44 -1.98
CA ASP A 112 -22.54 -2.40 -1.74
C ASP A 112 -23.58 -2.45 -2.86
N ASP A 113 -23.80 -1.34 -3.57
CA ASP A 113 -24.73 -1.27 -4.71
C ASP A 113 -24.13 -1.77 -6.03
N GLY A 114 -22.82 -2.09 -6.05
CA GLY A 114 -22.13 -2.61 -7.22
C GLY A 114 -21.99 -1.61 -8.36
N THR A 115 -22.02 -0.30 -8.09
CA THR A 115 -21.78 0.74 -9.10
C THR A 115 -20.32 1.20 -9.16
N ILE A 116 -19.51 0.86 -8.16
CA ILE A 116 -18.09 1.20 -8.12
C ILE A 116 -17.24 -0.04 -7.82
N TYR A 117 -16.20 -0.22 -8.62
CA TYR A 117 -15.21 -1.29 -8.50
C TYR A 117 -13.80 -0.71 -8.53
N ILE A 118 -12.89 -1.19 -7.67
CA ILE A 118 -11.54 -0.63 -7.57
C ILE A 118 -10.51 -1.75 -7.47
N GLU A 119 -9.56 -1.75 -8.40
CA GLU A 119 -8.28 -2.44 -8.25
C GLU A 119 -7.29 -1.47 -7.57
N VAL A 120 -6.80 -1.81 -6.38
CA VAL A 120 -5.93 -0.94 -5.57
C VAL A 120 -4.46 -1.35 -5.75
N LYS A 121 -3.60 -0.34 -5.89
CA LYS A 121 -2.15 -0.50 -5.80
C LYS A 121 -1.60 0.42 -4.71
N ASN A 122 -0.60 -0.06 -3.99
CA ASN A 122 0.08 0.77 -2.98
C ASN A 122 0.79 1.97 -3.65
N LYS A 123 1.61 1.71 -4.67
CA LYS A 123 2.41 2.71 -5.38
C LYS A 123 2.16 2.64 -6.88
N TYR A 124 2.23 3.80 -7.56
CA TYR A 124 2.33 3.86 -9.01
C TYR A 124 3.67 3.24 -9.44
N ASN A 125 3.63 1.99 -9.87
CA ASN A 125 4.77 1.33 -10.47
C ASN A 125 4.67 1.41 -12.00
N THR A 126 5.80 1.44 -12.70
CA THR A 126 5.85 1.11 -14.12
C THR A 126 5.32 -0.31 -14.27
N ILE A 127 4.04 -0.43 -14.61
CA ILE A 127 3.41 -1.72 -14.85
C ILE A 127 4.28 -2.46 -15.89
N ASN A 128 4.77 -3.66 -15.55
CA ASN A 128 5.19 -4.58 -16.60
C ASN A 128 3.97 -4.81 -17.51
N SER A 129 4.12 -4.66 -18.83
CA SER A 129 2.99 -4.58 -19.78
C SER A 129 1.89 -5.65 -19.58
N GLY A 130 2.27 -6.84 -19.08
CA GLY A 130 1.38 -7.92 -18.70
C GLY A 130 0.39 -7.62 -17.57
N SER A 131 0.83 -7.18 -16.37
CA SER A 131 -0.11 -7.03 -15.23
C SER A 131 -1.17 -5.95 -15.48
N GLY A 132 -0.79 -4.86 -16.16
CA GLY A 132 -1.73 -3.79 -16.50
C GLY A 132 -2.66 -4.14 -17.63
N LYS A 133 -2.35 -5.17 -18.42
CA LYS A 133 -3.26 -5.73 -19.43
C LYS A 133 -4.38 -6.49 -18.72
N THR A 134 -4.02 -7.39 -17.81
CA THR A 134 -4.98 -8.17 -17.01
C THR A 134 -5.91 -7.27 -16.20
N VAL A 135 -5.36 -6.26 -15.51
CA VAL A 135 -6.20 -5.30 -14.76
C VAL A 135 -7.18 -4.61 -15.71
N ARG A 136 -6.72 -4.13 -16.88
CA ARG A 136 -7.62 -3.48 -17.84
C ARG A 136 -8.73 -4.43 -18.31
N GLU A 137 -8.40 -5.67 -18.65
CA GLU A 137 -9.39 -6.66 -19.10
C GLU A 137 -10.45 -6.96 -18.02
N ASN A 138 -10.05 -7.02 -16.75
CA ASN A 138 -10.99 -7.19 -15.64
C ASN A 138 -11.94 -5.99 -15.53
N LEU A 139 -11.42 -4.75 -15.61
CA LEU A 139 -12.25 -3.54 -15.55
C LEU A 139 -13.21 -3.44 -16.75
N GLU A 140 -12.76 -3.81 -17.96
CA GLU A 140 -13.61 -3.87 -19.16
C GLU A 140 -14.79 -4.83 -18.96
N LYS A 141 -14.52 -6.03 -18.44
CA LYS A 141 -15.56 -7.02 -18.17
C LYS A 141 -16.61 -6.49 -17.19
N ILE A 142 -16.19 -5.82 -16.12
CA ILE A 142 -17.09 -5.23 -15.12
C ILE A 142 -18.05 -4.23 -15.77
N VAL A 143 -17.52 -3.26 -16.54
CA VAL A 143 -18.36 -2.21 -17.13
C VAL A 143 -19.21 -2.72 -18.31
N GLN A 144 -18.83 -3.84 -18.93
CA GLN A 144 -19.62 -4.53 -19.96
C GLN A 144 -20.80 -5.31 -19.34
N GLU A 145 -20.58 -5.94 -18.19
CA GLU A 145 -21.61 -6.74 -17.50
C GLU A 145 -22.57 -5.87 -16.67
N ASN A 146 -22.16 -4.66 -16.28
CA ASN A 146 -22.97 -3.69 -15.56
C ASN A 146 -22.87 -2.28 -16.17
N GLU A 147 -23.95 -1.83 -16.80
CA GLU A 147 -24.02 -0.51 -17.47
C GLU A 147 -23.89 0.67 -16.49
N ASN A 148 -24.24 0.47 -15.21
CA ASN A 148 -24.16 1.49 -14.17
C ASN A 148 -22.81 1.48 -13.42
N ALA A 149 -21.92 0.52 -13.72
CA ALA A 149 -20.64 0.42 -13.04
C ALA A 149 -19.59 1.40 -13.60
N THR A 150 -18.82 1.99 -12.69
CA THR A 150 -17.53 2.65 -12.97
C THR A 150 -16.42 1.85 -12.29
N ALA A 151 -15.38 1.54 -13.06
CA ALA A 151 -14.27 0.70 -12.64
C ALA A 151 -12.98 1.52 -12.59
N TYR A 152 -12.25 1.40 -11.48
CA TYR A 152 -11.08 2.22 -11.18
C TYR A 152 -9.83 1.37 -11.07
N TRP A 153 -8.75 1.83 -11.70
CA TRP A 153 -7.39 1.45 -11.35
C TRP A 153 -6.81 2.50 -10.41
N ALA A 154 -6.75 2.18 -9.11
CA ALA A 154 -6.36 3.10 -8.05
C ALA A 154 -4.90 2.92 -7.62
N TYR A 155 -4.24 4.01 -7.26
CA TYR A 155 -2.94 3.95 -6.58
C TYR A 155 -2.83 4.99 -5.47
N ILE A 156 -2.47 4.53 -4.26
CA ILE A 156 -2.44 5.40 -3.07
C ILE A 156 -1.25 6.36 -3.10
N ILE A 157 -0.09 5.89 -3.56
CA ILE A 157 1.13 6.71 -3.70
C ILE A 157 1.38 6.94 -5.19
N HIS A 158 1.15 8.16 -5.66
CA HIS A 158 1.43 8.57 -7.04
C HIS A 158 2.81 9.22 -7.19
N LYS A 159 3.29 9.31 -8.44
CA LYS A 159 4.49 10.09 -8.78
C LYS A 159 4.27 11.55 -8.37
N ASN A 160 5.22 12.09 -7.60
CA ASN A 160 5.19 13.45 -7.07
C ASN A 160 3.97 13.75 -6.16
N TYR A 161 3.34 12.73 -5.58
CA TYR A 161 2.25 12.87 -4.60
C TYR A 161 1.00 13.60 -5.11
N LYS A 162 0.86 13.79 -6.43
CA LYS A 162 -0.30 14.49 -7.00
C LYS A 162 -1.48 13.54 -7.17
N SER A 163 -2.60 13.92 -6.56
CA SER A 163 -3.91 13.31 -6.80
C SER A 163 -4.36 13.53 -8.25
N ASP A 164 -4.93 12.50 -8.88
CA ASP A 164 -5.50 12.53 -10.23
C ASP A 164 -6.76 11.68 -10.25
N ASP A 165 -7.70 12.03 -11.12
CA ASP A 165 -8.87 11.23 -11.47
C ASP A 165 -9.21 11.49 -12.94
N ALA A 166 -8.88 10.52 -13.79
CA ALA A 166 -8.99 10.65 -15.24
C ALA A 166 -9.36 9.33 -15.90
N ILE A 167 -9.78 9.39 -17.16
CA ILE A 167 -9.94 8.19 -17.99
C ILE A 167 -8.61 7.44 -18.00
N TRP A 168 -8.65 6.11 -17.79
CA TRP A 168 -7.45 5.31 -17.91
C TRP A 168 -7.18 4.98 -19.38
N GLU A 169 -6.34 5.79 -20.01
CA GLU A 169 -5.87 5.54 -21.37
C GLU A 169 -4.83 4.41 -21.39
N LYS A 170 -5.04 3.42 -22.25
CA LYS A 170 -4.11 2.31 -22.44
C LYS A 170 -4.02 1.94 -23.91
N LYS A 171 -2.79 1.80 -24.41
CA LYS A 171 -2.52 1.39 -25.79
C LYS A 171 -3.25 0.07 -26.12
N ASN A 172 -3.91 0.02 -27.28
CA ASN A 172 -4.72 -1.09 -27.79
C ASN A 172 -6.08 -1.28 -27.10
N TYR A 173 -6.56 -0.30 -26.32
CA TYR A 173 -7.91 -0.27 -25.76
C TYR A 173 -8.60 1.03 -26.16
N GLU A 174 -9.92 1.00 -26.33
CA GLU A 174 -10.72 2.19 -26.56
C GLU A 174 -10.85 3.01 -25.26
N ASN A 175 -10.91 4.33 -25.38
CA ASN A 175 -11.18 5.19 -24.23
C ASN A 175 -12.63 4.97 -23.78
N ASN A 176 -12.82 4.75 -22.48
CA ASN A 176 -14.12 4.50 -21.87
C ASN A 176 -14.22 5.36 -20.61
N GLU A 177 -15.22 6.25 -20.56
CA GLU A 177 -15.41 7.19 -19.44
C GLU A 177 -15.64 6.50 -18.09
N ARG A 178 -16.14 5.25 -18.14
CA ARG A 178 -16.40 4.40 -16.98
C ARG A 178 -15.19 3.60 -16.52
N ILE A 179 -14.07 3.65 -17.23
CA ILE A 179 -12.81 3.00 -16.80
C ILE A 179 -11.76 4.06 -16.51
N ARG A 180 -11.50 4.28 -15.23
CA ARG A 180 -10.77 5.44 -14.73
C ARG A 180 -9.50 5.03 -14.00
N ARG A 181 -8.54 5.94 -13.92
CA ARG A 181 -7.40 5.88 -13.00
C ARG A 181 -7.62 6.96 -11.95
N ILE A 182 -7.37 6.62 -10.68
CA ILE A 182 -7.61 7.51 -9.55
C ILE A 182 -6.48 7.38 -8.53
N SER A 183 -6.11 8.45 -7.83
CA SER A 183 -4.94 8.40 -6.95
C SER A 183 -4.97 9.24 -5.69
N CYS A 184 -4.14 8.84 -4.74
CA CYS A 184 -3.89 9.57 -3.49
C CYS A 184 -5.18 9.91 -2.75
N ASP A 185 -5.41 11.18 -2.42
CA ASP A 185 -6.57 11.60 -1.62
C ASP A 185 -7.89 11.30 -2.32
N LYS A 186 -7.93 11.33 -3.67
CA LYS A 186 -9.14 11.05 -4.45
C LYS A 186 -9.66 9.63 -4.25
N VAL A 187 -8.77 8.66 -4.00
CA VAL A 187 -9.18 7.27 -3.71
C VAL A 187 -9.90 7.22 -2.37
N TYR A 188 -9.34 7.87 -1.36
CA TYR A 188 -9.94 7.91 -0.03
C TYR A 188 -11.23 8.71 -0.04
N GLU A 189 -11.28 9.86 -0.72
CA GLU A 189 -12.48 10.68 -0.91
C GLU A 189 -13.62 9.89 -1.56
N LEU A 190 -13.31 9.10 -2.59
CA LEU A 190 -14.30 8.25 -3.27
C LEU A 190 -14.96 7.24 -2.32
N VAL A 191 -14.18 6.67 -1.40
CA VAL A 191 -14.67 5.63 -0.47
C VAL A 191 -15.35 6.24 0.75
N THR A 192 -14.75 7.26 1.35
CA THR A 192 -15.16 7.79 2.66
C THR A 192 -16.05 9.02 2.56
N GLY A 193 -16.10 9.68 1.39
CA GLY A 193 -16.73 10.99 1.20
C GLY A 193 -15.93 12.16 1.80
N ASP A 194 -14.73 11.92 2.34
CA ASP A 194 -13.89 12.94 2.98
C ASP A 194 -12.58 13.17 2.20
N PRO A 195 -12.36 14.37 1.63
CA PRO A 195 -11.14 14.69 0.87
C PRO A 195 -9.86 14.69 1.72
N HIS A 196 -9.96 14.63 3.04
CA HIS A 196 -8.82 14.60 3.95
C HIS A 196 -8.60 13.24 4.61
N ALA A 197 -9.35 12.21 4.22
CA ALA A 197 -9.31 10.90 4.89
C ALA A 197 -7.93 10.21 4.80
N LEU A 198 -7.19 10.37 3.68
CA LEU A 198 -5.84 9.83 3.57
C LEU A 198 -4.85 10.58 4.49
N LYS A 199 -4.91 11.92 4.55
CA LYS A 199 -4.13 12.74 5.50
C LYS A 199 -4.43 12.39 6.97
N LYS A 200 -5.71 12.19 7.31
CA LYS A 200 -6.14 11.72 8.65
C LYS A 200 -5.53 10.35 8.97
N THR A 201 -5.59 9.42 8.01
CA THR A 201 -4.99 8.09 8.13
C THR A 201 -3.49 8.18 8.43
N PHE A 202 -2.75 8.99 7.64
CA PHE A 202 -1.32 9.20 7.83
C PHE A 202 -0.98 9.69 9.25
N ARG A 203 -1.72 10.69 9.75
CA ARG A 203 -1.54 11.24 11.10
C ARG A 203 -1.92 10.26 12.21
N ALA A 204 -2.88 9.38 11.97
CA ALA A 204 -3.39 8.44 12.97
C ALA A 204 -2.47 7.23 13.20
N ILE A 205 -1.70 6.81 12.19
CA ILE A 205 -0.76 5.67 12.27
C ILE A 205 0.19 5.75 13.48
N PRO A 206 0.98 6.83 13.69
CA PRO A 206 1.90 6.89 14.82
C PRO A 206 1.19 6.87 16.18
N ILE A 207 -0.05 7.36 16.26
CA ILE A 207 -0.88 7.32 17.48
C ILE A 207 -1.28 5.87 17.76
N ALA A 208 -1.83 5.17 16.77
CA ALA A 208 -2.23 3.77 16.87
C ALA A 208 -1.04 2.85 17.21
N ILE A 209 0.13 3.05 16.59
CA ILE A 209 1.35 2.29 16.91
C ILE A 209 1.73 2.45 18.39
N ASN A 210 1.70 3.68 18.90
CA ASN A 210 2.02 3.96 20.31
C ASN A 210 1.03 3.28 21.27
N ASP A 211 -0.27 3.33 20.95
CA ASP A 211 -1.30 2.68 21.75
C ASP A 211 -1.16 1.14 21.74
N ILE A 212 -0.85 0.53 20.59
CA ILE A 212 -0.61 -0.91 20.48
C ILE A 212 0.62 -1.35 21.28
N LEU A 213 1.71 -0.58 21.21
CA LEU A 213 2.95 -0.89 21.93
C LEU A 213 2.85 -0.60 23.44
N GLY A 214 1.83 0.15 23.89
CA GLY A 214 1.78 0.68 25.25
C GLY A 214 2.95 1.61 25.56
N THR A 215 3.53 2.26 24.55
CA THR A 215 4.66 3.17 24.69
C THR A 215 4.33 4.53 24.08
N LYS A 216 5.00 5.58 24.55
CA LYS A 216 4.99 6.89 23.89
C LYS A 216 6.32 7.06 23.20
N LYS A 217 6.49 6.44 22.02
CA LYS A 217 7.65 6.75 21.19
C LYS A 217 7.47 8.18 20.70
N GLU A 218 8.21 9.10 21.30
CA GLU A 218 8.21 10.49 20.90
C GLU A 218 9.29 10.73 19.85
N PHE A 219 8.87 11.23 18.70
CA PHE A 219 9.79 11.79 17.70
C PHE A 219 10.55 12.97 18.29
N SER A 220 11.84 13.09 17.93
CA SER A 220 12.65 14.24 18.30
C SER A 220 12.05 15.53 17.71
N LYS A 221 12.50 16.70 18.18
CA LYS A 221 12.05 17.99 17.61
C LYS A 221 12.37 18.08 16.11
N GLU A 222 13.53 17.55 15.71
CA GLU A 222 13.97 17.55 14.32
C GLU A 222 13.11 16.59 13.48
N ASP A 223 12.88 15.37 13.97
CA ASP A 223 12.03 14.39 13.26
C ASP A 223 10.60 14.91 13.10
N LYS A 224 10.04 15.57 14.13
CA LYS A 224 8.71 16.20 14.04
C LYS A 224 8.64 17.26 12.96
N LYS A 225 9.71 18.04 12.78
CA LYS A 225 9.82 19.05 11.73
C LYS A 225 9.87 18.38 10.35
N ILE A 226 10.70 17.35 10.17
CA ILE A 226 10.78 16.59 8.92
C ILE A 226 9.46 15.92 8.57
N ILE A 227 8.79 15.29 9.55
CA ILE A 227 7.48 14.65 9.35
C ILE A 227 6.46 15.69 8.91
N LYS A 228 6.48 16.89 9.51
CA LYS A 228 5.58 17.98 9.13
C LYS A 228 5.86 18.48 7.72
N GLU A 229 7.11 18.75 7.37
CA GLU A 229 7.51 19.14 6.00
C GLU A 229 7.14 18.08 4.97
N TYR A 230 7.29 16.79 5.31
CA TYR A 230 6.89 15.69 4.45
C TYR A 230 5.37 15.59 4.30
N GLU A 231 4.62 15.75 5.38
CA GLU A 231 3.17 15.77 5.36
C GLU A 231 2.65 16.91 4.46
N ASP A 232 3.20 18.12 4.63
CA ASP A 232 2.83 19.29 3.83
C ASP A 232 3.20 19.06 2.35
N HIS A 233 4.33 18.42 2.06
CA HIS A 233 4.70 18.08 0.69
C HIS A 233 3.76 17.07 0.01
N ILE A 234 3.19 16.13 0.78
CA ILE A 234 2.29 15.10 0.24
C ILE A 234 0.86 15.62 0.09
N PHE A 235 0.38 16.42 1.04
CA PHE A 235 -1.04 16.69 1.23
C PHE A 235 -1.44 18.16 1.12
N ASP A 236 -0.52 19.07 0.78
CA ASP A 236 -0.87 20.45 0.44
C ASP A 236 -0.80 20.63 -1.09
N ASP A 237 -1.82 21.28 -1.64
CA ASP A 237 -1.97 21.59 -3.07
C ASP A 237 -1.04 22.72 -3.55
#